data_AF-A0A142V9Y1-F1
#
_entry.id   AF-A0A142V9Y1-F1
#
_cell.length_a   1.000
_cell.length_b   1.000
_cell.length_c   1.000
_cell.angle_alpha   90.00
_cell.angle_beta   90.00
_cell.angle_gamma   90.00
#
_symmetry.space_group_name_H-M   'P 1'
#
loop_
_entity.id
_entity.type
_entity.pdbx_description
1 polymer ?
#
loop_
_entity_poly.entity_id
_entity_poly.type
_entity_poly.pdbx_seq_one_letter_code
_entity_poly.pdbx_strand_id
1 'polypeptide(L)' 'MKELTCSHCGHTGSDVSYHYTYIGGQGDIRVIECDDLIACWKRWDTQHDIHKPELVGTK' A
#
# COMPACT_ATOMS: atom_id res chain seq x y z
N MET A 1 8.57 -19.86 7.27
CA MET A 1 8.85 -18.86 6.22
C MET A 1 9.08 -17.53 6.91
N LYS A 2 10.02 -16.70 6.43
CA LYS A 2 10.24 -15.36 7.00
C LYS A 2 9.14 -14.44 6.46
N GLU A 3 8.44 -13.73 7.34
CA GLU A 3 7.42 -12.76 6.95
C GLU A 3 8.08 -11.57 6.22
N LEU A 4 7.40 -11.05 5.20
CA LEU A 4 7.84 -9.90 4.41
C LEU A 4 7.29 -8.60 5.00
N THR A 5 8.02 -7.51 4.82
CA THR A 5 7.61 -6.17 5.23
C THR A 5 7.24 -5.35 4.00
N CYS A 6 6.01 -4.83 3.97
CA CYS A 6 5.49 -3.98 2.93
C CYS A 6 6.30 -2.69 2.84
N SER A 7 6.83 -2.39 1.66
CA SER A 7 7.62 -1.18 1.40
C SER A 7 6.79 0.11 1.43
N HIS A 8 5.46 0.01 1.27
CA HIS A 8 4.55 1.17 1.29
C HIS A 8 4.08 1.52 2.70
N CYS A 9 3.37 0.62 3.39
CA CYS A 9 2.76 0.89 4.71
C CYS A 9 3.57 0.33 5.90
N GLY A 10 4.70 -0.33 5.67
CA GLY A 10 5.54 -0.91 6.74
C GLY A 10 4.96 -2.13 7.46
N HIS A 11 3.78 -2.63 7.06
CA HIS A 11 3.17 -3.83 7.65
C HIS A 11 4.03 -5.07 7.39
N THR A 12 4.17 -5.93 8.40
CA THR A 12 4.79 -7.26 8.26
C THR A 12 3.72 -8.31 8.50
N GLY A 13 3.53 -9.22 7.54
CA GLY A 13 2.45 -10.18 7.59
C GLY A 13 2.47 -11.18 6.44
N SER A 14 1.58 -12.16 6.51
CA SER A 14 1.37 -13.15 5.44
C SER A 14 0.61 -12.58 4.25
N ASP A 15 0.05 -11.38 4.36
CA ASP A 15 -0.59 -10.60 3.29
C ASP A 15 0.41 -9.71 2.55
N VAL A 16 1.72 -9.92 2.73
CA VAL A 16 2.78 -9.17 2.06
C VAL A 16 3.53 -10.09 1.10
N SER A 17 3.54 -9.71 -0.17
CA SER A 17 4.01 -10.52 -1.29
C SER A 17 4.86 -9.71 -2.26
N TYR A 18 5.48 -10.39 -3.23
CA TYR A 18 6.17 -9.73 -4.34
C TYR A 18 5.16 -9.40 -5.44
N HIS A 19 5.11 -8.13 -5.84
CA HIS A 19 4.29 -7.65 -6.96
C HIS A 19 5.19 -7.09 -8.06
N TYR A 20 4.74 -7.20 -9.31
CA TYR A 20 5.35 -6.45 -10.41
C TYR A 20 4.57 -5.16 -10.60
N THR A 21 5.27 -4.04 -10.61
CA THR A 21 4.70 -2.73 -10.89
C THR A 21 5.44 -2.09 -12.06
N TYR A 22 4.69 -1.51 -12.99
CA TYR A 22 5.25 -0.84 -14.14
C TYR A 22 5.63 0.61 -13.78
N ILE A 23 6.91 0.93 -13.87
CA ILE A 23 7.41 2.31 -13.74
C ILE A 23 7.85 2.80 -15.12
N GLY A 24 7.21 3.87 -15.60
CA GLY A 24 7.52 4.47 -16.90
C GLY A 24 9.01 4.77 -17.05
N GLY A 25 9.61 4.24 -18.12
CA GLY A 25 11.05 4.37 -18.40
C GLY A 25 11.94 3.28 -17.77
N GLN A 26 11.49 2.58 -16.73
CA GLN A 26 12.23 1.48 -16.10
C GLN A 26 11.67 0.09 -16.44
N GLY A 27 10.39 0.02 -16.85
CA GLY A 27 9.69 -1.23 -17.10
C GLY A 27 9.07 -1.81 -15.84
N ASP A 28 8.77 -3.11 -15.85
CA ASP A 28 8.23 -3.82 -14.70
C ASP A 28 9.33 -4.08 -13.65
N ILE A 29 9.17 -3.50 -12.47
CA ILE A 29 10.04 -3.74 -11.32
C ILE A 29 9.31 -4.61 -10.30
N ARG A 30 10.08 -5.36 -9.52
CA ARG A 30 9.52 -6.18 -8.43
C ARG A 30 9.55 -5.40 -7.11
N VAL A 31 8.38 -5.19 -6.52
CA VAL A 31 8.19 -4.51 -5.23
C VAL A 31 7.64 -5.47 -4.19
N ILE A 32 7.84 -5.17 -2.90
CA ILE A 32 7.27 -5.94 -1.78
C ILE A 32 6.15 -5.10 -1.20
N GLU A 33 4.90 -5.53 -1.41
CA GLU A 33 3.71 -4.77 -1.03
C GLU A 33 2.64 -5.69 -0.45
N CYS A 34 1.58 -5.10 0.10
CA CYS A 34 0.46 -5.88 0.61
C CYS A 34 -0.42 -6.36 -0.56
N ASP A 35 -0.90 -7.59 -0.47
CA ASP A 35 -1.86 -8.16 -1.42
C ASP A 35 -3.18 -7.37 -1.44
N ASP A 36 -3.62 -6.87 -0.27
CA ASP A 36 -4.74 -5.95 -0.15
C ASP A 36 -4.25 -4.49 -0.15
N LEU A 37 -4.32 -3.87 -1.32
CA LEU A 37 -3.98 -2.45 -1.49
C LEU A 37 -4.91 -1.52 -0.69
N ILE A 38 -6.19 -1.85 -0.50
CA ILE A 38 -7.12 -1.02 0.26
C ILE A 38 -6.71 -1.00 1.74
N ALA A 39 -6.40 -2.18 2.30
CA ALA A 39 -5.89 -2.28 3.66
C ALA A 39 -4.51 -1.60 3.80
N CYS A 40 -3.65 -1.72 2.79
CA CYS A 40 -2.36 -1.04 2.72
C CYS A 40 -2.49 0.48 2.87
N TRP A 41 -3.33 1.09 2.02
CA TRP A 41 -3.58 2.53 2.03
C TRP A 41 -4.23 2.99 3.33
N LYS A 42 -5.18 2.24 3.90
CA LYS A 42 -5.77 2.59 5.21
C LYS A 42 -4.73 2.60 6.33
N ARG A 43 -3.80 1.64 6.33
CA ARG A 43 -2.69 1.60 7.30
C ARG A 43 -1.79 2.82 7.12
N TRP A 44 -1.43 3.14 5.89
CA TRP A 44 -0.62 4.31 5.57
C TRP A 44 -1.31 5.63 5.97
N ASP A 45 -2.59 5.82 5.61
CA ASP A 45 -3.39 7.01 5.96
C ASP A 45 -3.43 7.21 7.49
N THR A 46 -3.63 6.12 8.24
CA THR A 46 -3.64 6.14 9.71
C THR A 46 -2.27 6.53 10.29
N GLN A 47 -1.17 6.05 9.70
CA GLN A 47 0.20 6.39 10.14
C GLN A 47 0.57 7.85 9.88
N HIS A 48 -0.01 8.44 8.83
CA HIS A 48 0.29 9.80 8.39
C HIS A 48 -0.78 10.83 8.80
N ASP A 49 -1.71 10.45 9.65
CA ASP A 49 -2.83 11.28 10.12
C ASP A 49 -3.64 11.90 8.97
N ILE A 50 -3.76 11.15 7.87
CA ILE A 50 -4.52 11.57 6.70
C ILE A 50 -5.96 11.12 6.88
N HIS A 51 -6.80 12.10 7.15
CA HIS A 51 -8.24 11.91 7.13
C HIS A 51 -8.74 12.28 5.75
N LYS A 52 -9.37 11.32 5.05
CA LYS A 52 -10.12 11.65 3.84
C LYS A 52 -11.11 12.76 4.19
N PRO A 53 -11.07 13.93 3.53
CA PRO A 53 -12.16 14.88 3.69
C PRO A 53 -13.43 14.13 3.32
N GLU A 54 -14.39 14.11 4.24
CA GLU A 54 -15.75 13.75 3.86
C GLU A 54 -16.08 14.65 2.67
N LEU A 55 -16.36 14.04 1.52
CA LEU A 55 -16.97 14.77 0.41
C LEU A 55 -18.34 15.20 0.94
N VAL A 56 -18.38 16.34 1.62
CA VAL A 56 -19.61 17.00 2.04
C VAL A 56 -20.34 17.26 0.74
N GLY A 57 -21.31 16.41 0.45
CA GLY A 57 -22.14 16.51 -0.73
C GLY A 57 -22.61 17.95 -0.86
N THR A 58 -22.21 18.59 -1.93
CA THR A 58 -22.92 19.76 -2.45
C THR A 58 -24.39 19.40 -2.49
N LYS A 59 -25.16 20.17 -1.72
CA LYS A 59 -26.60 20.07 -1.49
C LYS A 59 -27.42 19.80 -2.75
#